data_AF-A0A1F5BYR8-F1
#
_entry.id   AF-A0A1F5BYR8-F1
#
_cell.length_a   1.000
_cell.length_b   1.000
_cell.length_c   1.000
_cell.angle_alpha   90.00
_cell.angle_beta   90.00
_cell.angle_gamma   90.00
#
_symmetry.space_group_name_H-M   'P 1'
#
loop_
_entity.id
_entity.type
_entity.pdbx_description
1 polymer ?
#
loop_
_entity_poly.entity_id
_entity_poly.type
_entity_poly.pdbx_seq_one_letter_code
_entity_poly.pdbx_strand_id
1 'polypeptide(L)'
;MKQVVQRKTFYMCSVCGTKYPNKKTAARCEKRTREKKAFVIGDKVRNIEPRICGLMGEVYVFSGRIVKILGPKPSDYEYEVKWLGGKEKRVNGHVYLYEIEFKCPHCKEKRNEYYYAPELQLIRR
;
A
#
# COMPACT_ATOMS: atom_id res chain seq x y z
N MET A 1 37.55 12.69 22.88
CA MET A 1 36.34 11.87 23.09
C MET A 1 36.27 10.81 22.00
N LYS A 2 36.44 9.51 22.31
CA LYS A 2 36.35 8.44 21.30
C LYS A 2 34.87 8.14 21.03
N GLN A 3 34.37 8.46 19.85
CA GLN A 3 33.04 8.03 19.41
C GLN A 3 33.07 6.51 19.22
N VAL A 4 32.43 5.79 20.14
CA VAL A 4 32.15 4.35 19.97
C VAL A 4 31.03 4.24 18.94
N VAL A 5 31.40 3.99 17.67
CA VAL A 5 30.44 3.69 16.61
C VAL A 5 29.87 2.29 16.88
N GLN A 6 28.74 2.22 17.59
CA GLN A 6 28.01 0.96 17.75
C GLN A 6 27.49 0.51 16.38
N ARG A 7 28.17 -0.45 15.75
CA ARG A 7 27.67 -1.15 14.56
C ARG A 7 26.45 -1.99 14.95
N LYS A 8 25.26 -1.39 14.89
CA LYS A 8 24.01 -2.15 14.98
C LYS A 8 23.88 -3.00 13.72
N THR A 9 24.06 -4.31 13.87
CA THR A 9 23.80 -5.27 12.80
C THR A 9 22.28 -5.43 12.68
N PHE A 10 21.72 -5.01 11.55
CA PHE A 10 20.30 -5.19 11.26
C PHE A 10 20.09 -6.35 10.30
N TYR A 11 19.00 -7.08 10.47
CA TYR A 11 18.58 -8.17 9.59
C TYR A 11 17.43 -7.67 8.71
N MET A 12 17.52 -7.86 7.40
CA MET A 12 16.52 -7.35 6.46
C MET A 12 15.64 -8.48 5.95
N CYS A 13 14.33 -8.26 5.89
CA CYS A 13 13.41 -9.15 5.18
C CYS A 13 13.68 -9.05 3.66
N SER A 14 13.99 -10.16 3.01
CA SER A 14 14.21 -10.23 1.56
C SER A 14 12.96 -9.90 0.73
N VAL A 15 11.76 -9.99 1.31
CA VAL A 15 10.50 -9.73 0.62
C VAL A 15 10.12 -8.24 0.63
N CYS A 16 10.24 -7.56 1.78
CA CYS A 16 9.78 -6.18 1.94
C CYS A 16 10.85 -5.16 2.31
N GLY A 17 12.09 -5.60 2.53
CA GLY A 17 13.20 -4.71 2.88
C GLY A 17 13.13 -4.15 4.31
N THR A 18 12.13 -4.52 5.12
CA THR A 18 12.04 -4.06 6.51
C THR A 18 13.24 -4.55 7.32
N LYS A 19 13.87 -3.64 8.05
CA LYS A 19 15.01 -3.91 8.93
C LYS A 19 14.52 -4.32 10.31
N TYR A 20 15.12 -5.37 10.85
CA TYR A 20 14.81 -5.96 12.14
C TYR A 20 16.06 -6.07 13.01
N PRO A 21 15.91 -6.03 14.34
CA PRO A 21 17.04 -6.14 15.27
C PRO A 21 17.63 -7.56 15.35
N ASN A 22 16.90 -8.60 14.93
CA ASN A 22 17.37 -9.98 14.99
C ASN A 22 16.93 -10.82 13.79
N LYS A 23 17.68 -11.89 13.51
CA LYS A 23 17.42 -12.81 12.38
C LYS A 23 16.06 -13.50 12.49
N LYS A 24 15.64 -13.85 13.71
CA LYS A 24 14.38 -14.58 13.95
C LYS A 24 13.15 -13.75 13.59
N THR A 25 13.16 -12.45 13.85
CA THR A 25 12.07 -11.53 13.46
C THR A 25 12.06 -11.27 11.97
N ALA A 26 13.23 -11.09 11.33
CA ALA A 26 13.32 -10.99 9.87
C ALA A 26 12.79 -12.25 9.18
N ALA A 27 13.22 -13.45 9.60
CA ALA A 27 12.74 -14.71 9.04
C ALA A 27 11.24 -14.95 9.29
N ARG A 28 10.72 -14.48 10.44
CA ARG A 28 9.27 -14.50 10.70
C ARG A 28 8.52 -13.56 9.77
N CYS A 29 9.12 -12.42 9.43
CA CYS A 29 8.55 -11.50 8.48
C CYS A 29 8.46 -12.15 7.09
N GLU A 30 9.56 -12.73 6.61
CA GLU A 30 9.64 -13.40 5.30
C GLU A 30 8.63 -14.53 5.12
N LYS A 31 8.30 -15.24 6.20
CA LYS A 31 7.31 -16.33 6.19
C LYS A 31 5.85 -15.85 6.11
N ARG A 32 5.59 -14.55 6.24
CA ARG A 32 4.23 -13.99 6.14
C ARG A 32 3.73 -14.07 4.70
N THR A 33 2.41 -14.26 4.57
CA THR A 33 1.72 -14.35 3.27
C THR A 33 2.04 -13.16 2.39
N ARG A 34 2.42 -13.41 1.14
CA ARG A 34 2.59 -12.35 0.13
C ARG A 34 1.36 -12.26 -0.75
N GLU A 35 0.75 -11.09 -0.78
CA GLU A 35 -0.37 -10.82 -1.67
C GLU A 35 0.08 -10.89 -3.13
N LYS A 36 -0.77 -11.40 -4.02
CA LYS A 36 -0.53 -11.32 -5.47
C LYS A 36 -0.81 -9.90 -5.93
N LYS A 37 -0.07 -9.41 -6.93
CA LYS A 37 -0.42 -8.14 -7.58
C LYS A 37 -1.80 -8.31 -8.24
N ALA A 38 -2.75 -7.48 -7.82
CA ALA A 38 -4.11 -7.49 -8.36
C ALA A 38 -4.21 -6.70 -9.67
N PHE A 39 -3.29 -5.76 -9.88
CA PHE A 39 -3.27 -4.85 -11.02
C PHE A 39 -1.85 -4.67 -11.58
N VAL A 40 -1.76 -4.12 -12.79
CA VAL A 40 -0.52 -3.75 -13.46
C VAL A 40 -0.47 -2.25 -13.75
N ILE A 41 0.74 -1.73 -14.00
CA ILE A 41 0.91 -0.33 -14.41
C ILE A 41 0.18 -0.11 -15.73
N GLY A 42 -0.62 0.96 -15.80
CA GLY A 42 -1.47 1.31 -16.93
C GLY A 42 -2.93 0.89 -16.79
N ASP A 43 -3.26 0.00 -15.84
CA ASP A 43 -4.65 -0.38 -15.59
C ASP A 43 -5.50 0.84 -15.22
N LYS A 44 -6.71 0.90 -15.80
CA LYS A 44 -7.72 1.88 -15.41
C LYS A 44 -8.51 1.34 -14.23
N VAL A 45 -8.56 2.12 -13.17
CA VAL A 45 -9.23 1.74 -11.93
C VAL A 45 -10.16 2.84 -11.45
N ARG A 46 -11.18 2.45 -10.69
CA ARG A 46 -12.09 3.32 -9.97
C ARG A 46 -11.92 3.05 -8.47
N ASN A 47 -11.97 4.08 -7.63
CA ASN A 47 -12.07 3.85 -6.18
C ASN A 47 -13.48 3.38 -5.78
N ILE A 48 -13.51 2.53 -4.76
CA ILE A 48 -14.77 2.01 -4.20
C ILE A 48 -15.35 3.01 -3.19
N GLU A 49 -14.49 3.60 -2.34
CA GLU A 49 -14.94 4.54 -1.30
C GLU A 49 -15.00 5.98 -1.79
N PRO A 50 -16.12 6.69 -1.63
CA PRO A 50 -16.23 8.09 -2.00
C PRO A 50 -15.23 8.97 -1.27
N ARG A 51 -14.76 10.03 -1.93
CA ARG A 51 -13.82 11.02 -1.39
C ARG A 51 -14.46 12.39 -1.35
N ILE A 52 -13.92 13.29 -0.54
CA ILE A 52 -14.39 14.67 -0.46
C ILE A 52 -13.39 15.57 -1.20
N CYS A 53 -13.90 16.45 -2.06
CA CYS A 53 -13.09 17.49 -2.68
C CYS A 53 -12.81 18.57 -1.64
N GLY A 54 -11.54 18.74 -1.24
CA GLY A 54 -11.17 19.72 -0.22
C GLY A 54 -11.47 21.19 -0.58
N LEU A 55 -11.62 21.50 -1.88
CA LEU A 55 -11.94 22.86 -2.34
C LEU A 55 -13.45 23.13 -2.44
N MET A 56 -14.22 22.15 -2.92
CA MET A 56 -15.65 22.31 -3.17
C MET A 56 -16.53 21.73 -2.05
N GLY A 57 -15.95 20.94 -1.13
CA GLY A 57 -16.70 20.20 -0.10
C GLY A 57 -17.53 19.03 -0.64
N GLU A 58 -17.54 18.80 -1.95
CA GLU A 58 -18.40 17.81 -2.59
C GLU A 58 -17.78 16.41 -2.60
N VAL A 59 -18.64 15.41 -2.39
CA VAL A 59 -18.29 14.00 -2.47
C VAL A 59 -18.12 13.58 -3.93
N TYR A 60 -17.13 12.74 -4.22
CA TYR A 60 -16.89 12.20 -5.55
C TYR A 60 -16.28 10.80 -5.53
N VAL A 61 -16.41 10.12 -6.66
CA VAL A 61 -15.67 8.91 -6.99
C VAL A 61 -14.78 9.24 -8.19
N PHE A 62 -13.52 8.82 -8.16
CA PHE A 62 -12.57 9.04 -9.24
C PHE A 62 -12.40 7.80 -10.10
N SER A 63 -11.94 8.04 -11.32
CA SER A 63 -11.36 7.02 -12.18
C SER A 63 -9.98 7.50 -12.59
N GLY A 64 -9.00 6.62 -12.49
CA GLY A 64 -7.60 6.94 -12.68
C GLY A 64 -6.85 5.81 -13.37
N ARG A 65 -5.54 5.99 -13.48
CA ARG A 65 -4.62 4.97 -13.99
C ARG A 65 -3.55 4.66 -12.96
N ILE A 66 -3.20 3.38 -12.87
CA ILE A 66 -2.07 2.97 -12.04
C ILE A 66 -0.79 3.41 -12.72
N VAL A 67 -0.04 4.29 -12.07
CA VAL A 67 1.24 4.82 -12.56
C VAL A 67 2.44 4.15 -11.90
N LYS A 68 2.26 3.60 -10.69
CA LYS A 68 3.33 2.94 -9.95
C LYS A 68 2.78 1.85 -9.04
N ILE A 69 3.60 0.84 -8.77
CA ILE A 69 3.30 -0.20 -7.78
C ILE A 69 4.44 -0.22 -6.76
N LEU A 70 4.12 0.03 -5.49
CA LEU A 70 5.04 0.00 -4.37
C LEU A 70 4.89 -1.30 -3.59
N GLY A 71 6.02 -1.85 -3.14
CA GLY A 71 6.07 -3.03 -2.28
C GLY A 71 6.67 -4.27 -2.95
N PRO A 72 6.62 -5.43 -2.29
CA PRO A 72 5.79 -5.72 -1.12
C PRO A 72 6.20 -4.94 0.13
N LYS A 73 5.25 -4.40 0.90
CA LYS A 73 5.49 -3.77 2.22
C LYS A 73 4.71 -4.53 3.29
N PRO A 74 5.13 -4.52 4.58
CA PRO A 74 4.27 -5.02 5.65
C PRO A 74 2.93 -4.25 5.64
N SER A 75 1.82 -4.96 5.83
CA SER A 75 0.51 -4.34 6.02
C SER A 75 0.51 -3.40 7.23
N ASP A 76 -0.22 -2.29 7.12
CA ASP A 76 -0.53 -1.44 8.26
C ASP A 76 -1.82 -1.90 8.95
N TYR A 77 -2.07 -1.30 10.12
CA TYR A 77 -3.24 -1.63 10.94
C TYR A 77 -4.56 -1.32 10.22
N GLU A 78 -4.63 -0.21 9.46
CA GLU A 78 -5.85 0.16 8.75
C GLU A 78 -6.21 -0.89 7.69
N TYR A 79 -5.23 -1.36 6.91
CA TYR A 79 -5.45 -2.41 5.93
C TYR A 79 -5.92 -3.72 6.57
N GLU A 80 -5.31 -4.10 7.69
CA GLU A 80 -5.66 -5.33 8.40
C GLU A 80 -7.07 -5.33 9.00
N VAL A 81 -7.46 -4.21 9.61
CA VAL A 81 -8.77 -4.11 10.25
C VAL A 81 -9.87 -3.88 9.22
N LYS A 82 -9.68 -2.91 8.32
CA LYS A 82 -10.71 -2.45 7.40
C LYS A 82 -10.94 -3.41 6.25
N TRP A 83 -9.86 -3.92 5.64
CA TRP A 83 -9.94 -4.69 4.39
C TRP A 83 -9.82 -6.20 4.57
N LEU A 84 -9.16 -6.66 5.65
CA LEU A 84 -9.01 -8.09 5.93
C LEU A 84 -9.99 -8.64 6.98
N GLY A 85 -10.74 -7.76 7.65
CA GLY A 85 -11.68 -8.13 8.70
C GLY A 85 -11.01 -8.91 9.85
N GLY A 86 -9.73 -8.63 10.13
CA GLY A 86 -8.99 -9.31 11.18
C GLY A 86 -8.71 -10.80 10.94
N LYS A 87 -8.86 -11.32 9.71
CA LYS A 87 -8.57 -12.74 9.41
C LYS A 87 -7.08 -13.04 9.63
N GLU A 88 -6.74 -13.67 10.75
CA GLU A 88 -5.36 -13.98 11.19
C GLU A 88 -4.46 -14.59 10.09
N LYS A 89 -5.03 -15.41 9.19
CA LYS A 89 -4.29 -16.03 8.07
C LYS A 89 -3.79 -15.03 7.01
N ARG A 90 -4.34 -13.81 6.98
CA ARG A 90 -3.97 -12.71 6.07
C ARG A 90 -3.39 -11.49 6.80
N VAL A 91 -3.62 -11.38 8.11
CA VAL A 91 -3.03 -10.35 8.97
C VAL A 91 -1.50 -10.49 8.93
N ASN A 92 -0.79 -9.37 9.00
CA ASN A 92 0.65 -9.27 8.84
C ASN A 92 1.18 -9.65 7.45
N GLY A 93 0.37 -9.64 6.40
CA GLY A 93 0.83 -9.96 5.05
C GLY A 93 1.82 -8.94 4.46
N HIS A 94 2.47 -9.34 3.37
CA HIS A 94 3.16 -8.43 2.48
C HIS A 94 2.19 -7.96 1.40
N VAL A 95 1.91 -6.65 1.38
CA VAL A 95 0.88 -6.03 0.53
C VAL A 95 1.50 -5.09 -0.48
N TYR A 96 0.74 -4.82 -1.55
CA TYR A 96 1.11 -3.87 -2.58
C TYR A 96 0.27 -2.59 -2.46
N LEU A 97 0.94 -1.46 -2.61
CA LEU A 97 0.31 -0.14 -2.74
C LEU A 97 0.39 0.29 -4.19
N TYR A 98 -0.70 0.80 -4.73
CA TYR A 98 -0.82 1.23 -6.12
C TYR A 98 -0.94 2.75 -6.13
N GLU A 99 -0.01 3.42 -6.78
CA GLU A 99 -0.09 4.86 -7.02
C GLU A 99 -0.99 5.09 -8.22
N ILE A 100 -2.01 5.91 -8.04
CA ILE A 100 -3.01 6.21 -9.06
C ILE A 100 -2.94 7.69 -9.39
N GLU A 101 -2.77 7.97 -10.67
CA GLU A 101 -2.97 9.30 -11.21
C GLU A 101 -4.44 9.47 -11.61
N PHE A 102 -5.10 10.46 -11.04
CA PHE A 102 -6.47 10.82 -11.38
C PHE A 102 -6.68 12.34 -11.31
N LYS A 103 -7.81 12.78 -11.85
CA LYS A 103 -8.23 14.18 -11.81
C LYS A 103 -9.51 14.28 -10.99
N CYS A 104 -9.55 15.20 -10.03
CA CYS A 104 -10.78 15.48 -9.29
C CYS A 104 -11.88 15.93 -10.28
N PRO A 105 -13.08 15.32 -10.27
CA PRO A 105 -14.14 15.69 -11.18
C PRO A 105 -14.68 17.10 -10.90
N HIS A 106 -14.55 17.58 -9.66
CA HIS A 106 -15.07 18.88 -9.22
C HIS A 106 -14.05 20.00 -9.46
N CYS A 107 -12.94 20.02 -8.72
CA CYS A 107 -11.92 21.08 -8.82
C CYS A 107 -10.91 20.91 -9.96
N LYS A 108 -10.97 19.81 -10.72
CA LYS A 108 -10.07 19.53 -11.86
C LYS A 108 -8.57 19.43 -11.50
N GLU A 109 -8.22 19.40 -10.23
CA GLU A 109 -6.84 19.18 -9.77
C GLU A 109 -6.38 17.76 -10.10
N LYS A 110 -5.13 17.62 -10.56
CA LYS A 110 -4.47 16.32 -10.75
C LYS A 110 -3.89 15.86 -9.43
N ARG A 111 -4.10 14.58 -9.09
CA ARG A 111 -3.64 13.99 -7.84
C ARG A 111 -3.01 12.63 -8.11
N ASN A 112 -1.95 12.36 -7.35
CA ASN A 112 -1.27 11.07 -7.29
C ASN A 112 -1.36 10.58 -5.86
N GLU A 113 -2.09 9.49 -5.64
CA GLU A 113 -2.32 8.96 -4.30
C GLU A 113 -2.19 7.44 -4.30
N TYR A 114 -1.89 6.89 -3.12
CA TYR A 114 -1.64 5.47 -2.92
C TYR A 114 -2.86 4.77 -2.36
N TYR A 115 -3.18 3.62 -2.95
CA TYR A 115 -4.32 2.79 -2.56
C TYR A 115 -3.91 1.34 -2.45
N TYR A 116 -4.57 0.61 -1.56
CA TYR A 116 -4.50 -0.84 -1.51
C TYR A 116 -5.41 -1.48 -2.55
N ALA A 117 -5.12 -2.72 -2.93
CA ALA A 117 -5.91 -3.41 -3.95
C ALA A 117 -7.42 -3.47 -3.65
N PRO A 118 -7.87 -3.73 -2.40
CA PRO A 118 -9.29 -3.78 -2.07
C PRO A 118 -10.03 -2.44 -2.21
N GLU A 119 -9.32 -1.32 -2.27
CA GLU A 119 -9.93 0.01 -2.43
C GLU A 119 -10.32 0.31 -3.88
N LEU A 120 -9.92 -0.57 -4.80
CA LEU A 120 -9.94 -0.32 -6.23
C LEU A 120 -10.74 -1.38 -6.98
N GLN A 121 -11.44 -0.92 -8.00
CA GLN A 121 -12.13 -1.77 -8.96
C GLN A 121 -11.54 -1.55 -10.35
N LEU A 122 -11.17 -2.63 -11.03
CA LEU A 122 -10.72 -2.58 -12.42
C LEU A 122 -11.88 -2.12 -13.32
N ILE A 123 -11.64 -1.08 -14.12
CA ILE A 123 -12.55 -0.66 -15.18
C ILE A 123 -12.18 -1.47 -16.42
N ARG A 124 -12.85 -2.60 -16.63
CA ARG A 124 -12.73 -3.34 -17.89
C ARG A 124 -13.40 -2.52 -19.00
N ARG A 125 -12.67 -2.37 -20.11
CA ARG A 125 -13.22 -1.86 -21.37
C ARG A 125 -14.06 -2.95 -22.03
#